data_AF-A0A1C5FUI8-F1
#
_entry.id   AF-A0A1C5FUI8-F1
#
_cell.length_a   1.000
_cell.length_b   1.000
_cell.length_c   1.000
_cell.angle_alpha   90.00
_cell.angle_beta   90.00
_cell.angle_gamma   90.00
#
_symmetry.space_group_name_H-M   'P 1'
#
loop_
_entity.id
_entity.type
_entity.pdbx_description
1 polymer ?
#
loop_
_entity_poly.entity_id
_entity_poly.type
_entity_poly.pdbx_seq_one_letter_code
_entity_poly.pdbx_strand_id
1 'polypeptide(L)'
;MSEAAEAAPARADCVADSAGGLTFHIADWARPGPGSYDDWSGALVLRRRGAADAPDGEVRLPLGPTADGRLQAALPSNVALPEGRWDIHVAYRDAEPQRLPP
;
A
#
# COMPACT_ATOMS: atom_id res chain seq x y z
N MET A 1 22.73 1.25 -25.30
CA MET A 1 22.84 1.19 -23.83
C MET A 1 21.96 2.30 -23.29
N SER A 2 20.64 2.06 -23.26
CA SER A 2 19.70 3.03 -22.69
C SER A 2 19.65 2.75 -21.21
N GLU A 3 20.16 3.68 -20.40
CA GLU A 3 19.84 3.73 -18.97
C GLU A 3 18.32 3.73 -18.84
N ALA A 4 17.77 2.61 -18.37
CA ALA A 4 16.44 2.62 -17.82
C ALA A 4 16.51 3.61 -16.67
N ALA A 5 15.79 4.73 -16.77
CA ALA A 5 15.62 5.64 -15.66
C ALA A 5 15.27 4.78 -14.45
N GLU A 6 16.19 4.72 -13.48
CA GLU A 6 16.04 3.90 -12.28
C GLU A 6 14.82 4.47 -11.56
N ALA A 7 13.66 3.87 -11.83
CA ALA A 7 12.42 4.29 -11.23
C ALA A 7 12.66 4.19 -9.73
N ALA A 8 12.66 5.34 -9.05
CA ALA A 8 12.88 5.38 -7.62
C ALA A 8 11.96 4.31 -6.99
N PRO A 9 12.49 3.46 -6.11
CA PRO A 9 11.70 2.37 -5.57
C PRO A 9 10.48 2.97 -4.89
N ALA A 10 9.29 2.47 -5.25
CA ALA A 10 8.04 2.97 -4.69
C ALA A 10 8.09 2.93 -3.15
N ARG A 11 7.68 4.04 -2.53
CA ARG A 11 7.76 4.24 -1.08
C ARG A 11 6.38 4.39 -0.47
N ALA A 12 6.27 3.98 0.79
CA ALA A 12 5.08 4.18 1.59
C ALA A 12 5.40 5.08 2.77
N ASP A 13 4.86 6.30 2.76
CA ASP A 13 4.86 7.19 3.91
C ASP A 13 3.64 6.88 4.79
N CYS A 14 3.78 6.98 6.11
CA CYS A 14 2.70 6.73 7.06
C CYS A 14 2.47 7.96 7.93
N VAL A 15 1.19 8.34 8.06
CA VAL A 15 0.73 9.41 8.95
C VAL A 15 -0.23 8.79 9.96
N ALA A 16 0.10 8.92 11.24
CA ALA A 16 -0.80 8.55 12.33
C ALA A 16 -1.64 9.75 12.76
N ASP A 17 -2.93 9.54 12.96
CA ASP A 17 -3.82 10.52 13.57
C ASP A 17 -3.94 10.30 15.09
N SER A 18 -4.50 11.29 15.79
CA SER A 18 -4.66 11.24 17.25
C SER A 18 -5.68 10.22 17.75
N ALA A 19 -6.56 9.72 16.88
CA ALA A 19 -7.54 8.69 17.20
C ALA A 19 -6.97 7.27 17.02
N GLY A 20 -5.71 7.14 16.56
CA GLY A 20 -5.06 5.86 16.30
C GLY A 20 -5.30 5.32 14.89
N GLY A 21 -5.86 6.11 13.98
CA GLY A 21 -5.92 5.79 12.56
C GLY A 21 -4.57 5.99 11.89
N LEU A 22 -4.30 5.20 10.85
CA LEU A 22 -3.11 5.33 10.01
C LEU A 22 -3.52 5.61 8.57
N THR A 23 -2.89 6.60 7.94
CA THR A 23 -3.00 6.84 6.50
C THR A 23 -1.66 6.58 5.86
N PHE A 24 -1.66 5.71 4.85
CA PHE A 24 -0.49 5.40 4.05
C PHE A 24 -0.57 6.16 2.73
N HIS A 25 0.52 6.83 2.36
CA HIS A 25 0.68 7.49 1.07
C HIS A 25 1.74 6.75 0.27
N ILE A 26 1.39 6.32 -0.95
CA ILE A 26 2.33 5.63 -1.84
C ILE A 26 2.81 6.60 -2.91
N ALA A 27 4.11 6.86 -2.91
CA ALA A 27 4.80 7.67 -3.89
C ALA A 27 5.53 6.80 -4.91
N ASP A 28 5.69 7.34 -6.12
CA ASP A 28 6.52 6.77 -7.19
C ASP A 28 6.16 5.33 -7.61
N TRP A 29 4.94 4.88 -7.30
CA TRP A 29 4.42 3.61 -7.80
C TRP A 29 4.12 3.73 -9.30
N ALA A 30 4.81 2.93 -10.11
CA ALA A 30 4.59 2.84 -11.54
C ALA A 30 3.15 2.38 -11.82
N ARG A 31 2.26 3.35 -12.05
CA ARG A 31 0.87 3.08 -12.37
C ARG A 31 0.79 2.28 -13.69
N PRO A 32 -0.01 1.22 -13.77
CA PRO A 32 -0.36 0.64 -15.07
C PRO A 32 -1.20 1.65 -15.86
N GLY A 33 -0.62 2.24 -16.91
CA GLY A 33 -1.25 2.97 -18.04
C GLY A 33 -2.23 4.13 -17.74
N PRO A 34 -2.16 5.27 -18.46
CA PRO A 34 -3.21 6.30 -18.39
C PRO A 34 -4.53 5.77 -18.98
N GLY A 35 -5.66 6.01 -18.28
CA GLY A 35 -7.02 5.71 -18.78
C GLY A 35 -7.92 4.85 -17.87
N SER A 36 -7.40 4.23 -16.79
CA SER A 36 -8.14 3.26 -15.96
C SER A 36 -8.42 3.76 -14.53
N TYR A 37 -8.86 5.01 -14.34
CA TYR A 37 -9.32 5.47 -13.02
C TYR A 37 -10.73 4.98 -12.69
N ASP A 38 -11.58 4.75 -13.70
CA ASP A 38 -12.95 4.28 -13.53
C ASP A 38 -13.03 2.81 -13.06
N ASP A 39 -11.96 2.03 -13.24
CA ASP A 39 -11.83 0.63 -12.82
C ASP A 39 -10.56 0.41 -11.99
N TRP A 40 -10.30 1.33 -11.05
CA TRP A 40 -9.17 1.22 -10.14
C TRP A 40 -9.44 0.17 -9.05
N SER A 41 -8.70 -0.95 -9.11
CA SER A 41 -8.77 -2.05 -8.12
C SER A 41 -7.44 -2.22 -7.39
N GLY A 42 -6.95 -1.16 -6.74
CA GLY A 42 -5.73 -1.22 -5.92
C GLY A 42 -6.01 -1.61 -4.47
N ALA A 43 -5.11 -2.38 -3.87
CA ALA A 43 -5.12 -2.64 -2.44
C ALA A 43 -3.73 -2.46 -1.82
N LEU A 44 -3.70 -1.86 -0.62
CA LEU A 44 -2.53 -1.89 0.25
C LEU A 44 -2.66 -3.11 1.15
N VAL A 45 -1.64 -3.96 1.17
CA VAL A 45 -1.64 -5.21 1.95
C VAL A 45 -0.55 -5.12 3.00
N LEU A 46 -0.96 -5.11 4.26
CA LEU A 46 -0.06 -5.16 5.42
C LEU A 46 0.11 -6.63 5.80
N ARG A 47 1.35 -7.14 5.79
CA ARG A 47 1.66 -8.53 6.19
C ARG A 47 2.57 -8.52 7.40
N ARG A 48 2.19 -9.23 8.46
CA ARG A 48 2.96 -9.30 9.71
C ARG A 48 4.18 -10.20 9.51
N ARG A 49 5.36 -9.67 9.84
CA ARG A 49 6.60 -10.45 9.79
C ARG A 49 6.55 -11.59 10.81
N GLY A 50 6.81 -12.82 10.34
CA GLY A 50 6.83 -14.02 11.18
C GLY A 50 5.45 -14.56 11.58
N ALA A 51 4.36 -14.00 11.05
CA ALA A 51 3.00 -14.44 11.36
C ALA A 51 2.05 -14.27 10.16
N ALA A 52 2.56 -14.34 8.93
CA ALA A 52 1.76 -14.08 7.72
C ALA A 52 0.59 -15.07 7.53
N ASP A 53 0.74 -16.32 7.98
CA ASP A 53 -0.29 -17.36 7.91
C ASP A 53 -1.27 -17.35 9.09
N ALA A 54 -1.10 -16.42 10.04
CA ALA A 54 -2.03 -16.24 11.14
C ALA A 54 -3.32 -15.55 10.65
N PRO A 55 -4.48 -15.80 11.28
CA PRO A 55 -5.75 -15.16 10.89
C PRO A 55 -5.69 -13.63 10.93
N ASP A 56 -4.90 -13.05 11.85
CA ASP A 56 -4.65 -11.61 11.96
C ASP A 56 -3.27 -11.20 11.41
N GLY A 57 -2.70 -12.03 10.52
CA GLY A 57 -1.38 -11.86 9.92
C GLY A 57 -1.37 -10.98 8.68
N GLU A 58 -2.53 -10.71 8.09
CA GLU A 58 -2.70 -9.91 6.89
C GLU A 58 -3.90 -8.95 7.02
N VAL A 59 -3.70 -7.70 6.63
CA VAL A 59 -4.77 -6.70 6.53
C VAL A 59 -4.75 -6.10 5.14
N ARG A 60 -5.91 -6.08 4.47
CA ARG A 60 -6.08 -5.51 3.12
C ARG A 60 -6.91 -4.25 3.20
N LEU A 61 -6.34 -3.15 2.71
CA LEU A 61 -6.96 -1.83 2.72
C LEU A 61 -7.22 -1.37 1.28
N PRO A 62 -8.35 -0.71 1.01
CA PRO A 62 -8.59 -0.11 -0.29
C PRO A 62 -7.53 0.96 -0.53
N LEU A 63 -6.77 0.80 -1.61
CA LEU A 63 -5.84 1.81 -2.09
C LEU A 63 -6.57 2.62 -3.15
N GLY A 64 -6.56 3.94 -3.08
CA GLY A 64 -7.26 4.81 -4.02
C GLY A 64 -6.41 6.02 -4.42
N PRO A 65 -6.64 6.58 -5.62
CA PRO A 65 -5.98 7.83 -6.02
C PRO A 65 -6.46 9.01 -5.19
N THR A 66 -5.55 9.92 -4.87
CA THR A 66 -5.82 11.23 -4.27
C THR A 66 -5.97 12.31 -5.35
N ALA A 67 -6.45 13.49 -4.96
CA ALA A 67 -6.57 14.64 -5.87
C ALA A 67 -5.21 15.04 -6.49
N ASP A 68 -4.10 14.79 -5.77
CA ASP A 68 -2.74 15.09 -6.24
C ASP A 68 -2.14 13.97 -7.11
N GLY A 69 -2.94 12.95 -7.47
CA GLY A 69 -2.51 11.83 -8.29
C GLY A 69 -1.65 10.78 -7.56
N ARG A 70 -1.44 10.95 -6.25
CA ARG A 70 -0.79 9.95 -5.39
C ARG A 70 -1.79 8.86 -5.02
N LEU A 71 -1.31 7.74 -4.48
CA LEU A 71 -2.20 6.70 -3.95
C LEU A 71 -2.24 6.78 -2.42
N GLN A 72 -3.41 6.57 -1.84
CA GLN A 72 -3.59 6.51 -0.39
C GLN A 72 -4.44 5.33 0.03
N ALA A 73 -4.13 4.78 1.20
CA ALA A 73 -4.97 3.81 1.90
C ALA A 73 -5.10 4.20 3.37
N ALA A 74 -6.32 4.13 3.90
CA ALA A 74 -6.60 4.43 5.28
C ALA A 74 -6.85 3.14 6.06
N LEU A 75 -6.18 3.00 7.21
CA LEU A 75 -6.48 2.05 8.27
C LEU A 75 -7.26 2.81 9.35
N PRO A 76 -8.58 2.64 9.43
CA PRO A 76 -9.37 3.28 10.48
C PRO A 76 -9.01 2.71 11.86
N SER A 77 -9.16 3.51 12.91
CA SER A 77 -8.77 3.13 14.28
C SER A 77 -9.56 1.96 14.88
N ASN A 78 -10.68 1.57 14.26
CA ASN A 78 -11.48 0.42 14.69
C ASN A 78 -10.96 -0.92 14.12
N VAL A 79 -10.04 -0.90 13.17
CA VAL A 79 -9.43 -2.12 12.62
C VAL A 79 -8.29 -2.52 13.55
N ALA A 80 -8.43 -3.70 14.16
CA ALA A 80 -7.39 -4.25 15.02
C ALA A 80 -6.14 -4.57 14.19
N LEU A 81 -5.04 -3.87 14.47
CA LEU A 81 -3.72 -4.18 13.94
C LEU A 81 -2.84 -4.64 15.10
N PRO A 82 -2.58 -5.95 15.24
CA PRO A 82 -1.71 -6.47 16.29
C PRO A 82 -0.34 -5.79 16.29
N GLU A 83 0.20 -5.54 17.48
CA GLU A 83 1.54 -4.98 17.62
C GLU A 83 2.59 -5.88 16.92
N GLY A 84 3.57 -5.24 16.28
CA GLY A 84 4.67 -5.93 15.64
C GLY A 84 5.23 -5.20 14.43
N ARG A 85 6.03 -5.93 13.64
CA ARG A 85 6.61 -5.43 12.39
C ARG A 85 5.75 -5.88 11.22
N TRP A 86 5.37 -4.92 10.39
CA TRP A 86 4.53 -5.14 9.21
C TRP A 86 5.30 -4.76 7.95
N ASP A 87 5.19 -5.60 6.93
CA ASP A 87 5.64 -5.31 5.57
C ASP A 87 4.49 -4.77 4.75
N ILE A 88 4.77 -3.70 4.02
CA ILE A 88 3.81 -3.07 3.13
C ILE A 88 3.94 -3.70 1.75
N HIS A 89 2.82 -4.15 1.19
CA HIS A 89 2.73 -4.63 -0.17
C HIS A 89 1.64 -3.85 -0.92
N VAL A 90 1.80 -3.71 -2.22
CA VAL A 90 0.79 -3.15 -3.12
C VAL A 90 0.30 -4.25 -4.04
N ALA A 91 -1.01 -4.42 -4.10
CA ALA A 91 -1.68 -5.30 -5.04
C ALA A 91 -2.52 -4.45 -6.00
N TYR A 92 -2.53 -4.84 -7.27
CA TYR A 92 -3.36 -4.20 -8.30
C TYR A 92 -4.12 -5.29 -9.06
N ARG A 93 -5.45 -5.20 -9.05
CA ARG A 93 -6.35 -6.26 -9.57
C ARG A 93 -5.96 -7.61 -8.98
N ASP A 94 -5.94 -8.65 -9.81
CA ASP A 94 -5.59 -10.02 -9.43
C ASP A 94 -4.07 -10.30 -9.44
N ALA A 95 -3.23 -9.25 -9.54
CA ALA A 95 -1.78 -9.42 -9.50
C ALA A 95 -1.29 -9.79 -8.10
N GLU A 96 -0.17 -10.52 -8.04
CA GLU A 96 0.48 -10.85 -6.78
C GLU A 96 0.93 -9.57 -6.04
N PRO A 97 0.69 -9.47 -4.71
CA PRO A 97 1.11 -8.31 -3.93
C PRO A 97 2.63 -8.13 -3.97
N GLN A 98 3.09 -6.99 -4.45
CA GLN A 98 4.51 -6.64 -4.49
C GLN A 98 4.91 -5.92 -3.21
N ARG A 99 5.95 -6.41 -2.53
CA ARG A 99 6.50 -5.78 -1.34
C ARG A 99 7.19 -4.46 -1.67
N LEU A 100 6.89 -3.41 -0.90
CA LEU A 100 7.61 -2.15 -0.93
C LEU A 100 8.84 -2.22 -0.02
N PRO A 101 9.98 -1.64 -0.42
CA PRO A 101 11.12 -1.50 0.46
C PRO A 101 10.83 -0.52 1.61
N PRO A 102 11.45 -0.73 2.78
CA PRO A 102 11.35 0.19 3.91
C PRO A 102 12.11 1.51 3.68
#